data_AF-A0A3S1DUE8-F1
#
_entry.id   AF-A0A3S1DUE8-F1
#
_cell.length_a   1.000
_cell.length_b   1.000
_cell.length_c   1.000
_cell.angle_alpha   90.00
_cell.angle_beta   90.00
_cell.angle_gamma   90.00
#
_symmetry.space_group_name_H-M   'P 1'
#
loop_
_entity.id
_entity.type
_entity.pdbx_description
1 polymer ?
#
loop_
_entity_poly.entity_id
_entity_poly.type
_entity_poly.pdbx_seq_one_letter_code
_entity_poly.pdbx_strand_id
1 'polypeptide(L)' 'LRFSLRRDGTLFGKPHATFSALGPDDRLNKAFVASVLEALGKALPLPFTDSMGGAIAGRILSPRFTAAQERRS' A
#
# COMPACT_ATOMS: atom_id res chain seq x y z
N LEU A 1 -2.59 5.51 -0.49
CA LEU A 1 -3.48 4.48 -1.06
C LEU A 1 -4.61 4.20 -0.07
N ARG A 2 -5.76 3.70 -0.54
CA ARG A 2 -6.80 3.09 0.29
C ARG A 2 -7.01 1.65 -0.15
N PHE A 3 -7.01 0.73 0.81
CA PHE A 3 -7.28 -0.70 0.56
C PHE A 3 -7.77 -1.36 1.85
N SER A 4 -8.41 -2.51 1.72
CA SER A 4 -8.77 -3.37 2.84
C SER A 4 -8.09 -4.73 2.68
N LEU A 5 -7.90 -5.44 3.78
CA LEU A 5 -7.35 -6.79 3.78
C LEU A 5 -8.38 -7.79 4.26
N ARG A 6 -8.26 -9.04 3.83
CA ARG A 6 -8.99 -10.18 4.37
C ARG A 6 -8.34 -10.66 5.68
N ARG A 7 -9.02 -11.56 6.38
CA ARG A 7 -8.50 -12.17 7.62
C ARG A 7 -7.19 -12.94 7.38
N ASP A 8 -7.02 -13.52 6.20
CA ASP A 8 -5.82 -14.27 5.78
C ASP A 8 -4.67 -13.36 5.28
N GLY A 9 -4.80 -12.04 5.42
CA GLY A 9 -3.77 -11.09 5.01
C GLY A 9 -3.71 -10.82 3.51
N THR A 10 -4.60 -11.37 2.68
CA THR A 10 -4.71 -11.02 1.25
C THR A 10 -5.50 -9.73 1.03
N LEU A 11 -5.46 -9.17 -0.18
CA LEU A 11 -6.26 -8.00 -0.53
C LEU A 11 -7.76 -8.29 -0.60
N PHE A 12 -8.53 -7.37 -0.04
CA PHE A 12 -9.95 -7.27 -0.27
C PHE A 12 -10.20 -6.24 -1.38
N GLY A 13 -10.37 -6.74 -2.61
CA GLY A 13 -10.58 -5.90 -3.80
C GLY A 13 -9.31 -5.22 -4.29
N LYS A 14 -9.47 -4.26 -5.21
CA LYS A 14 -8.34 -3.54 -5.83
C LYS A 14 -7.95 -2.34 -4.95
N PRO A 15 -6.66 -2.16 -4.60
CA PRO A 15 -6.19 -0.95 -3.95
C PRO A 15 -6.48 0.28 -4.81
N HIS A 16 -6.92 1.36 -4.17
CA HIS A 16 -7.21 2.62 -4.84
C HIS A 16 -6.15 3.68 -4.50
N ALA A 17 -5.55 4.28 -5.52
CA ALA A 17 -4.70 5.45 -5.36
C ALA A 17 -5.56 6.71 -5.19
N THR A 18 -5.40 7.40 -4.06
CA THR A 18 -6.21 8.57 -3.72
C THR A 18 -5.50 9.89 -4.00
N PHE A 19 -4.20 9.96 -3.71
CA PHE A 19 -3.38 11.16 -3.87
C PHE A 19 -1.91 10.76 -3.95
N SER A 20 -1.14 11.45 -4.78
CA SER A 20 0.32 11.34 -4.90
C SER A 20 0.88 12.73 -5.16
N ALA A 21 1.95 13.09 -4.45
CA ALA A 21 2.67 14.36 -4.62
C ALA A 21 4.15 14.13 -4.31
N LEU A 22 4.84 13.42 -5.21
CA LEU A 22 6.28 13.17 -5.10
C LEU A 22 7.12 14.30 -5.76
N GLY A 23 6.51 15.08 -6.65
CA GLY A 23 7.13 16.21 -7.33
C GLY A 23 6.19 16.84 -8.35
N PRO A 24 6.64 17.86 -9.10
CA PRO A 24 5.81 18.56 -10.10
C PRO A 24 5.52 17.71 -11.35
N ASP A 25 6.26 16.62 -11.58
CA ASP A 25 6.07 15.74 -12.73
C ASP A 25 5.00 14.66 -12.47
N ASP A 26 3.94 14.66 -13.26
CA ASP A 26 2.88 13.65 -13.22
C ASP A 26 3.39 12.22 -13.51
N ARG A 27 4.41 12.08 -14.36
CA ARG A 27 5.02 10.76 -14.66
C ARG A 27 5.69 10.19 -13.42
N LEU A 28 6.39 11.03 -12.66
CA LEU A 28 7.01 10.64 -11.39
C LEU A 28 5.94 10.21 -10.37
N ASN A 29 4.83 10.94 -10.28
CA ASN A 29 3.71 10.58 -9.41
C ASN A 29 3.08 9.23 -9.79
N LYS A 30 2.87 8.98 -11.08
CA LYS A 30 2.36 7.69 -11.60
C LYS A 30 3.33 6.54 -11.36
N ALA A 31 4.61 6.73 -11.62
CA ALA A 31 5.64 5.73 -11.38
C ALA A 31 5.74 5.36 -9.88
N PHE A 32 5.65 6.36 -9.00
CA PHE A 32 5.63 6.13 -7.56
C PHE A 32 4.40 5.34 -7.10
N VAL A 33 3.20 5.68 -7.60
CA VAL A 33 1.99 4.90 -7.28
C VAL A 33 2.14 3.46 -7.77
N ALA A 34 2.66 3.26 -8.99
CA ALA A 34 2.89 1.94 -9.54
C ALA A 34 3.87 1.11 -8.70
N SER A 35 4.98 1.70 -8.25
CA SER A 35 5.96 0.98 -7.42
C SER A 35 5.40 0.60 -6.05
N VAL A 36 4.56 1.45 -5.44
CA VAL A 36 3.87 1.11 -4.19
C VAL A 36 2.87 -0.04 -4.40
N LEU A 37 2.10 -0.04 -5.50
CA LEU A 37 1.17 -1.13 -5.81
C LEU A 37 1.90 -2.45 -6.06
N GLU A 38 3.04 -2.40 -6.75
CA GLU A 38 3.91 -3.56 -6.96
C GLU A 38 4.47 -4.10 -5.64
N ALA A 39 5.00 -3.20 -4.79
CA ALA A 39 5.52 -3.57 -3.47
C ALA A 39 4.43 -4.20 -2.59
N LEU A 40 3.21 -3.66 -2.64
CA LEU A 40 2.07 -4.24 -1.93
C LEU A 40 1.77 -5.66 -2.46
N GLY A 41 1.74 -5.86 -3.77
CA GLY A 41 1.55 -7.18 -4.38
C GLY A 41 2.60 -8.21 -3.95
N LYS A 42 3.87 -7.79 -3.81
CA LYS A 42 4.98 -8.65 -3.35
C LYS A 42 4.93 -8.97 -1.85
N ALA A 43 4.40 -8.05 -1.04
CA ALA A 43 4.35 -8.21 0.42
C ALA A 43 3.19 -9.10 0.89
N LEU A 44 2.22 -9.39 0.01
CA LEU A 44 1.02 -10.15 0.34
C LEU A 44 1.19 -11.65 0.06
N PRO A 45 0.51 -12.53 0.80
CA PRO A 45 -0.33 -12.23 1.97
C PRO A 45 0.48 -11.78 3.18
N LEU A 46 -0.08 -10.88 4.00
CA LEU A 46 0.55 -10.50 5.26
C LEU A 46 0.38 -11.61 6.31
N PRO A 47 1.41 -11.91 7.12
CA PRO A 47 1.39 -13.01 8.08
C PRO A 47 0.60 -12.61 9.35
N PHE A 48 -0.72 -12.51 9.23
CA PHE A 48 -1.57 -12.14 10.34
C PHE A 48 -1.77 -13.28 11.32
N THR A 49 -1.74 -12.96 12.61
CA THR A 49 -2.33 -13.83 13.63
C THR A 49 -3.85 -13.82 13.50
N ASP A 50 -4.51 -14.84 14.05
CA ASP A 50 -5.98 -14.93 14.03
C ASP A 50 -6.68 -13.71 14.63
N SER A 51 -6.20 -13.24 15.78
CA SER A 51 -6.75 -12.08 16.47
C SER A 51 -6.56 -10.79 15.66
N MET A 52 -5.39 -10.61 15.03
CA MET A 52 -5.13 -9.45 14.19
C MET A 52 -5.97 -9.47 12.91
N GLY A 53 -6.06 -10.63 12.25
CA GLY A 53 -6.91 -10.82 11.08
C GLY A 53 -8.37 -10.53 11.39
N GLY A 54 -8.88 -10.98 12.55
CA GLY A 54 -10.23 -10.66 13.01
C GLY A 54 -10.46 -9.17 13.29
N ALA A 55 -9.47 -8.46 13.81
CA ALA A 55 -9.56 -7.04 14.13
C ALA A 55 -9.43 -6.10 12.91
N ILE A 56 -8.76 -6.56 11.83
CA ILE A 56 -8.45 -5.75 10.65
C ILE A 56 -9.33 -6.10 9.44
N ALA A 57 -9.84 -7.33 9.32
CA ALA A 57 -10.56 -7.79 8.12
C ALA A 57 -11.67 -6.81 7.68
N GLY A 58 -11.63 -6.41 6.41
CA GLY A 58 -12.59 -5.51 5.78
C GLY A 58 -12.43 -4.02 6.11
N ARG A 59 -11.62 -3.65 7.12
CA ARG A 59 -11.40 -2.24 7.48
C ARG A 59 -10.55 -1.52 6.42
N ILE A 60 -10.97 -0.31 6.05
CA ILE A 60 -10.22 0.52 5.11
C ILE A 60 -8.97 1.04 5.80
N LEU A 61 -7.81 0.67 5.25
CA LEU A 61 -6.50 1.17 5.64
C LEU A 61 -6.09 2.30 4.69
N SER A 62 -5.55 3.37 5.27
CA SER A 62 -5.03 4.53 4.52
C SER A 62 -3.58 4.87 4.90
N PRO A 63 -2.63 3.92 4.82
CA PRO A 63 -1.24 4.20 5.17
C PRO A 63 -0.65 5.24 4.20
N ARG A 64 0.22 6.08 4.75
CA ARG A 64 1.04 7.01 3.97
C ARG A 64 2.29 6.27 3.49
N PHE A 65 2.54 6.34 2.19
CA PHE A 65 3.77 5.86 1.58
C PHE A 65 4.65 7.07 1.25
N THR A 66 5.96 6.94 1.47
CA THR A 66 6.96 7.97 1.20
C THR A 66 8.10 7.37 0.41
N ALA A 67 8.69 8.12 -0.52
CA ALA A 67 9.94 7.71 -1.14
C ALA A 67 11.06 7.79 -0.08
N ALA A 68 11.94 6.78 -0.08
CA ALA A 68 13.19 6.90 0.64
C ALA A 68 14.02 7.99 -0.05
N GLN A 69 14.53 8.94 0.72
CA GLN A 69 15.54 9.85 0.19
C GLN A 69 16.80 9.00 -0.02
N GLU A 70 17.26 8.90 -1.26
CA GLU A 70 18.50 8.23 -1.58
C GLU A 70 19.60 8.91 -0.74
N ARG A 71 20.14 8.19 0.25
CA ARG A 71 21.32 8.68 0.96
C ARG A 71 22.44 8.68 -0.07
N ARG A 72 22.76 9.85 -0.63
CA ARG A 72 24.02 10.06 -1.34
C ARG A 72 25.14 9.81 -0.33
N SER A 73 25.78 8.64 -0.44
CA SER A 73 27.08 8.34 0.15
C SER A 73 28.18 9.02 -0.65
#